data_AF-A0A938U9Q7-F1
#
_entry.id   AF-A0A938U9Q7-F1
#
_cell.length_a   1.000
_cell.length_b   1.000
_cell.length_c   1.000
_cell.angle_alpha   90.00
_cell.angle_beta   90.00
_cell.angle_gamma   90.00
#
_symmetry.space_group_name_H-M   'P 1'
#
loop_
_entity.id
_entity.type
_entity.pdbx_description
1 polymer ?
#
loop_
_entity_poly.entity_id
_entity_poly.type
_entity_poly.pdbx_seq_one_letter_code
_entity_poly.pdbx_strand_id
1 'polypeptide(L)'
;MSESVSYRMRALSGKAGEIIQINLAKRGILFHDQQAWSTAKDRVEQLQAALQQELEKYPNSDPCRQENLPIEKGWSRADAMLRSFCSVPIFEAYAEKTRANELQAIREEVGIVKEVGLRTRREEAEDSLHQIQKRIEDLASVVQKELCHLEKEALLATASDALADLGYSLERNGGAMKASMNRYCVWMEANAWGEISLDFSGFSGFSCLGEVQKAEKALSQKGIQLTRTSSEFHGRPEGGVLTGRLEPLFPVFKRMKGEQSQETPCRSKIKIGG
;
A
#
# COMPACT_ATOMS: atom_id res chain seq x y z
N MET A 1 14.66 -32.01 -16.11
CA MET A 1 14.22 -31.31 -14.90
C MET A 1 14.31 -29.82 -15.21
N SER A 2 13.17 -29.13 -15.30
CA SER A 2 13.08 -27.72 -15.69
C SER A 2 13.35 -26.82 -14.50
N GLU A 3 14.33 -25.94 -14.63
CA GLU A 3 14.62 -24.86 -13.68
C GLU A 3 13.40 -23.92 -13.62
N SER A 4 12.91 -23.60 -12.42
CA SER A 4 11.83 -22.63 -12.20
C SER A 4 12.44 -21.34 -11.69
N VAL A 5 12.27 -20.23 -12.40
CA VAL A 5 12.76 -18.91 -11.99
C VAL A 5 11.56 -18.02 -11.66
N SER A 6 11.40 -17.74 -10.37
CA SER A 6 10.41 -16.79 -9.85
C SER A 6 10.94 -15.36 -10.00
N TYR A 7 10.11 -14.45 -10.51
CA TYR A 7 10.42 -13.02 -10.59
C TYR A 7 9.37 -12.23 -9.83
N ARG A 8 9.71 -11.75 -8.64
CA ARG A 8 8.82 -10.85 -7.89
C ARG A 8 8.94 -9.43 -8.43
N MET A 9 7.84 -8.96 -9.02
CA MET A 9 7.71 -7.60 -9.51
C MET A 9 6.66 -6.86 -8.69
N ARG A 10 6.88 -5.57 -8.39
CA ARG A 10 5.89 -4.69 -7.74
C ARG A 10 5.45 -3.59 -8.69
N ALA A 11 4.15 -3.38 -8.83
CA ALA A 11 3.65 -2.19 -9.52
C ALA A 11 3.56 -1.02 -8.55
N LEU A 12 4.38 0.01 -8.76
CA LEU A 12 4.41 1.24 -7.97
C LEU A 12 4.58 2.43 -8.92
N SER A 13 3.58 3.31 -8.95
CA SER A 13 3.55 4.66 -9.53
C SER A 13 3.19 4.85 -11.02
N GLY A 14 2.60 6.02 -11.30
CA GLY A 14 2.33 6.54 -12.64
C GLY A 14 0.98 6.10 -13.25
N LYS A 15 1.02 5.71 -14.53
CA LYS A 15 -0.14 5.38 -15.39
C LYS A 15 -1.09 4.33 -14.82
N ALA A 16 -0.64 3.48 -13.89
CA ALA A 16 -1.50 2.51 -13.20
C ALA A 16 -2.61 3.21 -12.40
N GLY A 17 -2.31 4.39 -11.84
CA GLY A 17 -3.30 5.23 -11.17
C GLY A 17 -4.40 5.74 -12.09
N GLU A 18 -4.06 6.14 -13.32
CA GLU A 18 -5.04 6.54 -14.34
C GLU A 18 -6.00 5.40 -14.70
N ILE A 19 -5.52 4.16 -14.73
CA ILE A 19 -6.34 2.99 -15.05
C ILE A 19 -7.24 2.59 -13.90
N ILE A 20 -6.73 2.65 -12.67
CA ILE A 20 -7.55 2.48 -11.47
C ILE A 20 -8.65 3.54 -11.49
N GLN A 21 -8.30 4.80 -11.74
CA GLN A 21 -9.26 5.89 -11.87
C GLN A 21 -10.30 5.64 -12.97
N ILE A 22 -9.90 5.22 -14.17
CA ILE A 22 -10.83 4.88 -15.28
C ILE A 22 -11.77 3.75 -14.87
N ASN A 23 -11.25 2.69 -14.24
CA ASN A 23 -12.07 1.56 -13.80
C ASN A 23 -13.03 1.93 -12.67
N LEU A 24 -12.61 2.80 -11.76
CA LEU A 24 -13.47 3.33 -10.70
C LEU A 24 -14.53 4.29 -11.24
N ALA A 25 -14.17 5.12 -12.22
CA ALA A 25 -15.12 5.99 -12.93
C ALA A 25 -16.18 5.16 -13.67
N LYS A 26 -15.79 4.06 -14.33
CA LYS A 26 -16.75 3.11 -14.93
C LYS A 26 -17.70 2.48 -13.91
N ARG A 27 -17.26 2.32 -12.65
CA ARG A 27 -18.09 1.86 -11.52
C ARG A 27 -18.88 3.01 -10.86
N GLY A 28 -18.83 4.21 -11.44
CA GLY A 28 -19.48 5.43 -10.96
C GLY A 28 -18.91 5.96 -9.64
N ILE A 29 -17.72 5.51 -9.22
CA ILE A 29 -17.13 5.82 -7.91
C ILE A 29 -16.43 7.17 -7.90
N LEU A 30 -15.96 7.67 -9.05
CA LEU A 30 -15.25 8.95 -9.15
C LEU A 30 -15.68 9.77 -10.38
N PHE A 31 -15.70 11.09 -10.21
CA PHE A 31 -15.87 12.08 -11.27
C PHE A 31 -14.63 12.99 -11.39
N HIS A 32 -14.18 13.15 -12.64
CA HIS A 32 -13.49 14.28 -13.29
C HIS A 32 -12.20 14.91 -12.76
N ASP A 33 -11.72 14.70 -11.53
CA ASP A 33 -10.47 15.35 -11.14
C ASP A 33 -9.24 14.58 -11.64
N GLN A 34 -8.54 15.15 -12.62
CA GLN A 34 -7.40 14.55 -13.36
C GLN A 34 -6.09 14.53 -12.56
N GLN A 35 -6.10 14.99 -11.31
CA GLN A 35 -4.92 14.87 -10.46
C GLN A 35 -4.76 13.43 -10.01
N ALA A 36 -3.61 12.86 -10.38
CA ALA A 36 -3.27 11.45 -10.32
C ALA A 36 -3.79 10.74 -9.07
N TRP A 37 -4.47 9.61 -9.28
CA TRP A 37 -4.77 8.64 -8.24
C TRP A 37 -3.57 8.43 -7.31
N SER A 38 -3.73 8.79 -6.03
CA SER A 38 -2.74 8.55 -4.99
C SER A 38 -2.83 7.10 -4.54
N THR A 39 -1.69 6.39 -4.45
CA THR A 39 -1.68 5.00 -3.98
C THR A 39 -2.16 4.88 -2.54
N ALA A 40 -2.50 3.67 -2.08
CA ALA A 40 -2.89 3.45 -0.68
C ALA A 40 -1.86 4.01 0.32
N LYS A 41 -0.57 3.93 0.00
CA LYS A 41 0.53 4.48 0.80
C LYS A 41 0.52 6.00 0.78
N ASP A 42 0.42 6.60 -0.41
CA ASP A 42 0.37 8.06 -0.58
C ASP A 42 -0.83 8.68 0.14
N ARG A 43 -2.00 8.03 0.11
CA ARG A 43 -3.20 8.48 0.84
C ARG A 43 -2.99 8.50 2.34
N VAL A 44 -2.35 7.47 2.90
CA VAL A 44 -2.04 7.42 4.33
C VAL A 44 -1.01 8.49 4.70
N GLU A 45 0.00 8.70 3.86
CA GLU A 45 1.00 9.75 4.06
C GLU A 45 0.38 11.16 3.98
N GLN A 46 -0.52 11.39 3.02
CA GLN A 46 -1.29 12.64 2.91
C GLN A 46 -2.16 12.88 4.13
N LEU A 47 -2.91 11.87 4.58
CA LEU A 47 -3.75 11.97 5.77
C LEU A 47 -2.92 12.29 7.02
N GLN A 48 -1.79 11.61 7.19
CA GLN A 48 -0.88 11.84 8.32
C GLN A 48 -0.27 13.26 8.28
N ALA A 49 0.16 13.71 7.09
CA ALA A 49 0.70 15.05 6.92
C ALA A 49 -0.36 16.13 7.18
N ALA A 50 -1.58 15.95 6.66
CA ALA A 50 -2.69 16.87 6.90
C ALA A 50 -3.06 16.93 8.39
N LEU A 51 -3.14 15.78 9.07
CA LEU A 51 -3.41 15.73 10.51
C LEU A 51 -2.33 16.47 11.30
N GLN A 52 -1.06 16.24 11.00
CA GLN A 52 0.05 16.92 11.66
C GLN A 52 -0.03 18.44 11.46
N GLN A 53 -0.30 18.90 10.23
CA GLN A 53 -0.46 20.31 9.91
C GLN A 53 -1.65 20.95 10.62
N GLU A 54 -2.79 20.26 10.72
CA GLU A 54 -3.96 20.76 11.45
C GLU A 54 -3.68 20.83 12.97
N LEU A 55 -3.01 19.83 13.54
CA LEU A 55 -2.63 19.82 14.95
C LEU A 55 -1.67 20.96 15.31
N GLU A 56 -0.76 21.33 14.42
CA GLU A 56 0.18 22.45 14.62
C GLU A 56 -0.51 23.83 14.66
N LYS A 57 -1.70 23.97 14.08
CA LYS A 57 -2.48 25.23 14.14
C LYS A 57 -3.05 25.49 15.53
N TYR A 58 -3.11 24.48 16.39
CA TYR A 58 -3.58 24.62 17.76
C TYR A 58 -2.36 24.87 18.65
N PRO A 59 -2.12 26.13 19.09
CA PRO A 59 -1.00 26.43 19.96
C PRO A 59 -1.12 25.60 21.24
N ASN A 60 0.03 25.16 21.78
CA ASN A 60 0.11 24.73 23.17
C ASN A 60 -0.32 25.92 24.04
N SER A 61 -1.60 25.89 24.40
CA SER A 61 -2.30 26.82 25.27
C SER A 61 -1.44 27.33 26.43
N ASP A 62 -1.42 28.65 26.56
CA ASP A 62 -0.84 29.45 27.65
C ASP A 62 -1.11 28.79 29.03
N PRO A 63 -0.09 28.50 29.86
CA PRO A 63 -0.25 27.74 31.11
C PRO A 63 -1.18 28.38 32.15
N CYS A 64 -1.65 29.61 31.93
CA CYS A 64 -2.53 30.37 32.83
C CYS A 64 -4.04 30.12 32.67
N ARG A 65 -4.51 29.39 31.64
CA ARG A 65 -5.94 29.00 31.49
C ARG A 65 -6.09 27.51 31.69
N GLN A 66 -6.29 27.02 32.93
CA GLN A 66 -6.22 25.59 33.23
C GLN A 66 -7.57 24.84 33.33
N GLU A 67 -8.69 25.53 33.50
CA GLU A 67 -9.94 24.87 33.88
C GLU A 67 -10.63 24.09 32.74
N ASN A 68 -10.42 24.47 31.47
CA ASN A 68 -11.08 23.85 30.30
C ASN A 68 -10.11 23.17 29.30
N LEU A 69 -8.81 23.12 29.61
CA LEU A 69 -7.76 22.63 28.70
C LEU A 69 -8.00 21.25 28.06
N PRO A 70 -8.52 20.23 28.77
CA PRO A 70 -8.63 18.90 28.19
C PRO A 70 -9.75 18.79 27.15
N ILE A 71 -10.87 19.48 27.38
CA ILE A 71 -12.01 19.53 26.44
C ILE A 71 -11.63 20.34 25.20
N GLU A 72 -10.99 21.50 25.38
CA GLU A 72 -10.53 22.32 24.25
C GLU A 72 -9.52 21.57 23.38
N LYS A 73 -8.60 20.82 23.99
CA LYS A 73 -7.65 19.95 23.26
C LYS A 73 -8.35 18.77 22.58
N GLY A 74 -9.30 18.13 23.26
CA GLY A 74 -10.05 16.99 22.70
C GLY A 74 -10.93 17.38 21.51
N TRP A 75 -11.60 18.54 21.59
CA TRP A 75 -12.34 19.11 20.47
C TRP A 75 -11.43 19.51 19.32
N SER A 76 -10.34 20.24 19.59
CA SER A 76 -9.37 20.65 18.56
C SER A 76 -8.81 19.46 17.80
N ARG A 77 -8.54 18.35 18.52
CA ARG A 77 -8.11 17.09 17.92
C ARG A 77 -9.19 16.46 17.05
N ALA A 78 -10.44 16.39 17.51
CA ALA A 78 -11.53 15.83 16.72
C ALA A 78 -11.80 16.65 15.44
N ASP A 79 -11.78 17.99 15.53
CA ASP A 79 -11.89 18.89 14.38
C ASP A 79 -10.70 18.73 13.42
N ALA A 80 -9.47 18.64 13.94
CA ALA A 80 -8.27 18.36 13.13
C ALA A 80 -8.36 17.03 12.38
N MET A 81 -8.82 15.97 13.06
CA MET A 81 -9.01 14.65 12.45
C MET A 81 -10.03 14.70 11.32
N LEU A 82 -11.19 15.32 11.56
CA LEU A 82 -12.23 15.46 10.55
C LEU A 82 -11.76 16.30 9.34
N ARG A 83 -11.08 17.43 9.59
CA ARG A 83 -10.49 18.26 8.52
C ARG A 83 -9.44 17.51 7.73
N SER A 84 -8.54 16.77 8.40
CA SER A 84 -7.53 15.97 7.70
C SER A 84 -8.16 14.89 6.84
N PHE A 85 -9.23 14.24 7.31
CA PHE A 85 -9.98 13.25 6.56
C PHE A 85 -10.60 13.87 5.30
N CYS A 86 -11.29 15.01 5.45
CA CYS A 86 -11.88 15.74 4.32
C CYS A 86 -10.84 16.32 3.36
N SER A 87 -9.65 16.67 3.84
CA SER A 87 -8.60 17.25 3.00
C SER A 87 -8.02 16.28 1.97
N VAL A 88 -8.21 14.96 2.16
CA VAL A 88 -7.84 13.92 1.21
C VAL A 88 -9.02 13.72 0.25
N PRO A 89 -9.00 14.25 -1.00
CA PRO A 89 -10.21 14.40 -1.81
C PRO A 89 -10.94 13.08 -2.09
N ILE A 90 -10.19 12.00 -2.24
CA ILE A 90 -10.76 10.68 -2.49
C ILE A 90 -11.41 10.06 -1.25
N PHE A 91 -10.93 10.36 -0.04
CA PHE A 91 -11.56 9.88 1.19
C PHE A 91 -12.92 10.55 1.36
N GLU A 92 -12.96 11.88 1.21
CA GLU A 92 -14.20 12.64 1.28
C GLU A 92 -15.20 12.19 0.21
N ALA A 93 -14.80 12.19 -1.07
CA ALA A 93 -15.70 11.81 -2.17
C ALA A 93 -16.25 10.39 -2.01
N TYR A 94 -15.41 9.43 -1.59
CA TYR A 94 -15.85 8.06 -1.39
C TYR A 94 -16.79 7.92 -0.19
N ALA A 95 -16.50 8.62 0.91
CA ALA A 95 -17.36 8.63 2.09
C ALA A 95 -18.69 9.34 1.82
N GLU A 96 -18.70 10.45 1.09
CA GLU A 96 -19.93 11.12 0.67
C GLU A 96 -20.80 10.23 -0.22
N LYS A 97 -20.19 9.37 -1.03
CA LYS A 97 -20.94 8.42 -1.86
C LYS A 97 -21.51 7.24 -1.07
N THR A 98 -20.73 6.67 -0.16
CA THR A 98 -21.04 5.37 0.48
C THR A 98 -21.58 5.50 1.90
N ARG A 99 -21.22 6.57 2.61
CA ARG A 99 -21.42 6.79 4.05
C ARG A 99 -21.82 8.24 4.37
N ALA A 100 -22.54 8.91 3.46
CA ALA A 100 -22.95 10.32 3.59
C ALA A 100 -23.54 10.65 4.97
N ASN A 101 -24.46 9.81 5.44
CA ASN A 101 -25.17 10.02 6.71
C ASN A 101 -24.22 9.97 7.91
N GLU A 102 -23.24 9.08 7.90
CA GLU A 102 -22.28 8.93 8.99
C GLU A 102 -21.31 10.13 9.02
N LEU A 103 -20.80 10.53 7.85
CA LEU A 103 -19.94 11.71 7.73
C LEU A 103 -20.66 12.99 8.15
N GLN A 104 -21.92 13.15 7.73
CA GLN A 104 -22.74 14.32 8.10
C GLN A 104 -23.03 14.36 9.61
N ALA A 105 -23.37 13.22 10.21
CA ALA A 105 -23.58 13.13 11.66
C ALA A 105 -22.32 13.52 12.44
N ILE A 106 -21.14 13.05 12.02
CA ILE A 106 -19.86 13.43 12.63
C ILE A 106 -19.61 14.94 12.49
N ARG A 107 -19.84 15.52 11.30
CA ARG A 107 -19.70 16.97 11.06
C ARG A 107 -20.58 17.80 12.00
N GLU A 108 -21.84 17.39 12.15
CA GLU A 108 -22.80 18.06 13.04
C GLU A 108 -22.39 17.95 14.51
N GLU A 109 -22.01 16.75 14.97
CA GLU A 109 -21.59 16.52 16.35
C GLU A 109 -20.32 17.30 16.72
N VAL A 110 -19.32 17.35 15.83
CA VAL A 110 -18.11 18.18 16.03
C VAL A 110 -18.48 19.67 16.13
N GLY A 111 -19.45 20.13 15.33
CA GLY A 111 -19.98 21.49 15.38
C GLY A 111 -20.71 21.79 16.69
N ILE A 112 -21.58 20.88 17.15
CA ILE A 112 -22.31 21.02 18.42
C ILE A 112 -21.32 21.06 19.59
N VAL A 113 -20.33 20.16 19.63
CA VAL A 113 -19.34 20.15 20.71
C VAL A 113 -18.48 21.40 20.70
N LYS A 114 -18.18 21.98 19.52
CA LYS A 114 -17.50 23.29 19.41
C LYS A 114 -18.29 24.40 20.09
N GLU A 115 -19.60 24.44 19.86
CA GLU A 115 -20.47 25.52 20.35
C GLU A 115 -20.90 25.33 21.81
N VAL A 116 -21.16 24.07 22.20
CA VAL A 116 -21.78 23.70 23.48
C VAL A 116 -20.78 23.17 24.50
N GLY A 117 -19.68 22.56 24.07
CA GLY A 117 -18.70 21.88 24.93
C GLY A 117 -18.01 22.77 25.98
N LEU A 118 -18.10 24.10 25.83
CA LEU A 118 -17.66 25.07 26.84
C LEU A 118 -18.69 25.28 27.98
N ARG A 119 -19.90 24.69 27.89
CA ARG A 119 -21.04 24.94 28.79
C ARG A 119 -21.59 23.68 29.49
N THR A 120 -21.23 22.48 29.05
CA THR A 120 -21.73 21.19 29.56
C THR A 120 -20.86 20.58 30.67
N ARG A 121 -21.37 19.55 31.37
CA ARG A 121 -20.60 18.79 32.37
C ARG A 121 -19.38 18.15 31.71
N ARG A 122 -18.23 18.25 32.39
CA ARG A 122 -16.91 17.90 31.84
C ARG A 122 -16.77 16.44 31.41
N GLU A 123 -17.28 15.50 32.21
CA GLU A 123 -17.18 14.07 31.93
C GLU A 123 -17.99 13.66 30.68
N GLU A 124 -19.24 14.14 30.57
CA GLU A 124 -20.11 13.87 29.42
C GLU A 124 -19.52 14.42 28.10
N ALA A 125 -18.84 15.58 28.18
CA ALA A 125 -18.16 16.18 27.03
C ALA A 125 -16.89 15.39 26.63
N GLU A 126 -16.10 14.93 27.60
CA GLU A 126 -14.91 14.11 27.35
C GLU A 126 -15.28 12.76 26.72
N ASP A 127 -16.30 12.07 27.22
CA ASP A 127 -16.78 10.81 26.65
C ASP A 127 -17.30 10.98 25.22
N SER A 128 -18.09 12.03 24.98
CA SER A 128 -18.61 12.34 23.65
C SER A 128 -17.46 12.61 22.65
N LEU A 129 -16.43 13.34 23.08
CA LEU A 129 -15.25 13.60 22.25
C LEU A 129 -14.48 12.32 21.89
N HIS A 130 -14.30 11.41 22.84
CA HIS A 130 -13.66 10.12 22.56
C HIS A 130 -14.47 9.29 21.56
N GLN A 131 -15.80 9.29 21.69
CA GLN A 131 -16.67 8.58 20.76
C GLN A 131 -16.60 9.17 19.34
N ILE A 132 -16.59 10.51 19.21
CA ILE A 132 -16.43 11.19 17.93
C ILE A 132 -15.07 10.85 17.30
N GLN A 133 -13.97 10.94 18.05
CA GLN A 133 -12.64 10.61 17.54
C GLN A 133 -12.58 9.16 17.03
N LYS A 134 -13.10 8.21 17.82
CA LYS A 134 -13.18 6.80 17.43
C LYS A 134 -13.98 6.59 16.14
N ARG A 135 -15.13 7.27 16.01
CA ARG A 135 -15.95 7.19 14.79
C ARG A 135 -15.23 7.75 13.56
N ILE A 136 -14.46 8.82 13.71
CA ILE A 136 -13.61 9.34 12.62
C ILE A 136 -12.54 8.32 12.23
N GLU A 137 -11.88 7.68 13.20
CA GLU A 137 -10.89 6.63 12.95
C GLU A 137 -11.49 5.40 12.27
N ASP A 138 -12.67 4.95 12.73
CA ASP A 138 -13.39 3.83 12.16
C ASP A 138 -13.81 4.14 10.72
N LEU A 139 -14.36 5.33 10.45
CA LEU A 139 -14.71 5.79 9.11
C LEU A 139 -13.48 5.81 8.19
N ALA A 140 -12.36 6.38 8.64
CA ALA A 140 -11.11 6.42 7.89
C ALA A 140 -10.57 5.01 7.59
N SER A 141 -10.59 4.11 8.57
CA SER A 141 -10.15 2.72 8.42
C SER A 141 -10.99 1.98 7.37
N VAL A 142 -12.31 2.16 7.43
CA VAL A 142 -13.25 1.49 6.54
C VAL A 142 -13.12 2.01 5.11
N VAL A 143 -13.12 3.33 4.93
CA VAL A 143 -12.92 3.97 3.61
C VAL A 143 -11.60 3.52 2.99
N GLN A 144 -10.50 3.52 3.74
CA GLN A 144 -9.22 3.05 3.23
C GLN A 144 -9.25 1.57 2.82
N LYS A 145 -9.86 0.69 3.63
CA LYS A 145 -9.98 -0.74 3.31
C LYS A 145 -10.79 -0.97 2.05
N GLU A 146 -11.91 -0.28 1.90
CA GLU A 146 -12.77 -0.38 0.73
C GLU A 146 -12.07 0.15 -0.53
N LEU A 147 -11.38 1.29 -0.44
CA LEU A 147 -10.56 1.82 -1.54
C LEU A 147 -9.44 0.84 -1.93
N CYS A 148 -8.70 0.28 -0.96
CA CYS A 148 -7.69 -0.74 -1.23
C CYS A 148 -8.28 -1.99 -1.91
N HIS A 149 -9.48 -2.40 -1.51
CA HIS A 149 -10.16 -3.53 -2.14
C HIS A 149 -10.47 -3.24 -3.61
N LEU A 150 -11.03 -2.06 -3.91
CA LEU A 150 -11.34 -1.65 -5.27
C LEU A 150 -10.08 -1.50 -6.14
N GLU A 151 -8.98 -0.99 -5.58
CA GLU A 151 -7.67 -0.94 -6.23
C GLU A 151 -7.21 -2.33 -6.64
N LYS A 152 -7.20 -3.28 -5.70
CA LYS A 152 -6.82 -4.67 -5.96
C LYS A 152 -7.66 -5.25 -7.10
N GLU A 153 -8.98 -5.07 -7.07
CA GLU A 153 -9.85 -5.60 -8.13
C GLU A 153 -9.56 -4.99 -9.49
N ALA A 154 -9.39 -3.66 -9.57
CA ALA A 154 -9.11 -2.96 -10.81
C ALA A 154 -7.75 -3.38 -11.40
N LEU A 155 -6.75 -3.53 -10.54
CA LEU A 155 -5.42 -3.99 -10.89
C LEU A 155 -5.42 -5.45 -11.38
N LEU A 156 -6.07 -6.33 -10.63
CA LEU A 156 -6.17 -7.74 -11.01
C LEU A 156 -6.94 -7.90 -12.33
N ALA A 157 -8.00 -7.12 -12.55
CA ALA A 157 -8.75 -7.11 -13.81
C ALA A 157 -7.88 -6.63 -14.98
N THR A 158 -7.18 -5.51 -14.82
CA THR A 158 -6.31 -4.97 -15.86
C THR A 158 -5.18 -5.95 -16.22
N ALA A 159 -4.58 -6.59 -15.22
CA ALA A 159 -3.55 -7.59 -15.44
C ALA A 159 -4.10 -8.90 -16.03
N SER A 160 -5.32 -9.30 -15.65
CA SER A 160 -6.05 -10.39 -16.30
C SER A 160 -6.17 -10.14 -17.80
N ASP A 161 -6.68 -8.97 -18.17
CA ASP A 161 -6.89 -8.59 -19.57
C ASP A 161 -5.57 -8.57 -20.34
N ALA A 162 -4.50 -8.04 -19.74
CA ALA A 162 -3.16 -8.03 -20.34
C ALA A 162 -2.61 -9.44 -20.63
N LEU A 163 -2.80 -10.38 -19.70
CA LEU A 163 -2.32 -11.76 -19.86
C LEU A 163 -3.24 -12.59 -20.77
N ALA A 164 -4.54 -12.32 -20.78
CA ALA A 164 -5.47 -12.92 -21.72
C ALA A 164 -5.15 -12.51 -23.17
N ASP A 165 -4.79 -11.25 -23.42
CA ASP A 165 -4.34 -10.76 -24.72
C ASP A 165 -3.08 -11.49 -25.23
N LEU A 166 -2.26 -12.03 -24.31
CA LEU A 166 -1.09 -12.87 -24.62
C LEU A 166 -1.44 -14.36 -24.81
N GLY A 167 -2.70 -14.76 -24.61
CA GLY A 167 -3.17 -16.14 -24.76
C GLY A 167 -3.14 -16.98 -23.50
N TYR A 168 -2.95 -16.39 -22.31
CA TYR A 168 -3.03 -17.14 -21.06
C TYR A 168 -4.48 -17.45 -20.67
N SER A 169 -4.70 -18.66 -20.18
CA SER A 169 -5.94 -19.08 -19.51
C SER A 169 -5.90 -18.66 -18.04
N LEU A 170 -6.97 -18.02 -17.56
CA LEU A 170 -7.00 -17.37 -16.25
C LEU A 170 -7.88 -18.13 -15.25
N GLU A 171 -7.36 -18.34 -14.04
CA GLU A 171 -8.08 -18.86 -12.88
C GLU A 171 -7.95 -17.85 -11.73
N ARG A 172 -9.06 -17.50 -11.06
CA ARG A 172 -9.07 -16.55 -9.93
C ARG A 172 -9.45 -17.26 -8.64
N ASN A 173 -8.68 -17.04 -7.58
CA ASN A 173 -8.92 -17.57 -6.24
C ASN A 173 -8.65 -16.50 -5.17
N GLY A 174 -9.71 -15.95 -4.55
CA GLY A 174 -9.62 -15.23 -3.28
C GLY A 174 -8.65 -14.04 -3.22
N GLY A 175 -8.46 -13.29 -4.31
CA GLY A 175 -7.52 -12.15 -4.39
C GLY A 175 -6.15 -12.49 -5.00
N ALA A 176 -5.95 -13.77 -5.35
CA ALA A 176 -4.87 -14.21 -6.22
C ALA A 176 -5.43 -14.66 -7.59
N MET A 177 -4.59 -14.60 -8.60
CA MET A 177 -4.89 -15.07 -9.95
C MET A 177 -3.74 -15.94 -10.44
N LYS A 178 -4.10 -16.99 -11.16
CA LYS A 178 -3.18 -17.86 -11.88
C LYS A 178 -3.47 -17.72 -13.36
N ALA A 179 -2.48 -17.32 -14.14
CA ALA A 179 -2.51 -17.33 -15.59
C ALA A 179 -1.66 -18.49 -16.09
N SER A 180 -2.18 -19.34 -16.96
CA SER A 180 -1.46 -20.51 -17.49
C SER A 180 -1.49 -20.55 -19.01
N MET A 181 -0.36 -20.92 -19.61
CA MET A 181 -0.24 -21.10 -21.06
C MET A 181 0.72 -22.26 -21.32
N ASN A 182 0.21 -23.38 -21.84
CA ASN A 182 0.96 -24.63 -21.98
C ASN A 182 1.58 -25.08 -20.64
N ARG A 183 2.91 -25.09 -20.55
CA ARG A 183 3.68 -25.41 -19.33
C ARG A 183 4.03 -24.20 -18.47
N TYR A 184 3.68 -23.00 -18.92
CA TYR A 184 4.02 -21.73 -18.28
C TYR A 184 2.91 -21.29 -17.35
N CYS A 185 3.28 -20.75 -16.20
CA CYS A 185 2.33 -20.28 -15.21
C CYS A 185 2.82 -18.96 -14.61
N VAL A 186 1.92 -17.99 -14.51
CA VAL A 186 2.13 -16.71 -13.84
C VAL A 186 1.14 -16.64 -12.69
N TRP A 187 1.65 -16.61 -11.47
CA TRP A 187 0.87 -16.33 -10.28
C TRP A 187 0.90 -14.84 -10.00
N MET A 188 -0.22 -14.31 -9.57
CA MET A 188 -0.40 -12.91 -9.28
C MET A 188 -1.15 -12.75 -7.97
N GLU A 189 -0.64 -11.93 -7.07
CA GLU A 189 -1.28 -11.65 -5.79
C GLU A 189 -1.25 -10.15 -5.51
N ALA A 190 -2.39 -9.58 -5.09
CA ALA A 190 -2.46 -8.17 -4.73
C ALA A 190 -2.45 -8.01 -3.20
N ASN A 191 -1.40 -7.39 -2.65
CA ASN A 191 -1.26 -7.21 -1.20
C ASN A 191 -2.26 -6.18 -0.64
N ALA A 192 -2.33 -6.03 0.69
CA ALA A 192 -3.27 -5.13 1.38
C ALA A 192 -3.18 -3.65 0.97
N TRP A 193 -2.08 -3.24 0.34
CA TRP A 193 -1.81 -1.88 -0.11
C TRP A 193 -2.08 -1.67 -1.60
N GLY A 194 -2.66 -2.67 -2.28
CA GLY A 194 -2.90 -2.61 -3.72
C GLY A 194 -1.64 -2.78 -4.56
N GLU A 195 -0.55 -3.31 -4.00
CA GLU A 195 0.62 -3.68 -4.81
C GLU A 195 0.41 -5.08 -5.38
N ILE A 196 0.68 -5.26 -6.67
CA ILE A 196 0.69 -6.58 -7.30
C ILE A 196 2.08 -7.19 -7.15
N SER A 197 2.15 -8.44 -6.68
CA SER A 197 3.27 -9.34 -6.89
C SER A 197 2.96 -10.29 -8.04
N LEU A 198 3.93 -10.48 -8.94
CA LEU A 198 3.89 -11.52 -9.97
C LEU A 198 4.93 -12.58 -9.63
N ASP A 199 4.66 -13.82 -10.01
CA ASP A 199 5.58 -14.94 -9.91
C ASP A 199 5.46 -15.81 -11.16
N PHE A 200 6.56 -15.92 -11.90
CA PHE A 200 6.65 -16.67 -13.15
C PHE A 200 7.24 -18.06 -12.86
N SER A 201 6.65 -19.12 -13.43
CA SER A 201 7.09 -20.50 -13.23
C SER A 201 6.91 -21.34 -14.50
N GLY A 202 7.67 -22.44 -14.61
CA GLY A 202 7.59 -23.37 -15.74
C GLY A 202 8.46 -23.02 -16.97
N PHE A 203 9.31 -22.01 -16.87
CA PHE A 203 10.19 -21.57 -17.96
C PHE A 203 11.61 -22.13 -17.82
N SER A 204 12.15 -22.75 -18.87
CA SER A 204 13.55 -23.22 -18.87
C SER A 204 14.53 -22.07 -19.16
N GLY A 205 15.39 -21.73 -18.20
CA GLY A 205 16.52 -20.80 -18.38
C GLY A 205 16.18 -19.49 -19.10
N PHE A 206 16.91 -19.17 -20.17
CA PHE A 206 16.78 -17.93 -20.97
C PHE A 206 15.37 -17.68 -21.55
N SER A 207 14.55 -18.71 -21.73
CA SER A 207 13.17 -18.52 -22.21
C SER A 207 12.27 -17.80 -21.20
N CYS A 208 12.61 -17.85 -19.91
CA CYS A 208 11.87 -17.14 -18.86
C CYS A 208 11.96 -15.62 -19.05
N LEU A 209 13.16 -15.11 -19.33
CA LEU A 209 13.39 -13.67 -19.48
C LEU A 209 12.59 -13.09 -20.66
N GLY A 210 12.52 -13.80 -21.78
CA GLY A 210 11.73 -13.35 -22.94
C GLY A 210 10.23 -13.30 -22.65
N GLU A 211 9.70 -14.27 -21.91
CA GLU A 211 8.28 -14.30 -21.54
C GLU A 211 7.93 -13.28 -20.45
N VAL A 212 8.82 -13.08 -19.48
CA VAL A 212 8.72 -11.99 -18.49
C VAL A 212 8.69 -10.64 -19.20
N GLN A 213 9.58 -10.38 -20.16
CA GLN A 213 9.59 -9.13 -20.93
C GLN A 213 8.32 -8.92 -21.76
N LYS A 214 7.75 -10.00 -22.33
CA LYS A 214 6.45 -9.92 -23.03
C LYS A 214 5.32 -9.54 -22.08
N ALA A 215 5.26 -10.20 -20.92
CA ALA A 215 4.27 -9.90 -19.88
C ALA A 215 4.44 -8.47 -19.34
N GLU A 216 5.66 -8.04 -19.05
CA GLU A 216 6.01 -6.67 -18.66
C GLU A 216 5.54 -5.65 -19.70
N LYS A 217 5.80 -5.92 -20.99
CA LYS A 217 5.37 -5.04 -22.08
C LYS A 217 3.85 -4.98 -22.21
N ALA A 218 3.15 -6.11 -22.12
CA ALA A 218 1.69 -6.14 -22.19
C ALA A 218 1.05 -5.40 -21.00
N LEU A 219 1.57 -5.62 -19.80
CA LEU A 219 1.12 -4.92 -18.59
C LEU A 219 1.41 -3.42 -18.68
N SER A 220 2.58 -3.03 -19.17
CA SER A 220 2.96 -1.62 -19.38
C SER A 220 2.11 -0.93 -20.45
N GLN A 221 1.74 -1.63 -21.52
CA GLN A 221 0.77 -1.14 -22.52
C GLN A 221 -0.62 -0.90 -21.92
N LYS A 222 -1.00 -1.74 -20.97
CA LYS A 222 -2.18 -1.56 -20.12
C LYS A 222 -1.86 -0.72 -18.89
N GLY A 223 -0.82 0.13 -18.95
CA GLY A 223 -0.37 1.11 -17.95
C GLY A 223 0.04 0.59 -16.57
N ILE A 224 0.14 -0.72 -16.37
CA ILE A 224 0.76 -1.32 -15.18
C ILE A 224 2.27 -1.36 -15.40
N GLN A 225 3.00 -0.48 -14.74
CA GLN A 225 4.46 -0.54 -14.72
C GLN A 225 4.91 -1.48 -13.60
N LEU A 226 5.79 -2.42 -13.94
CA LEU A 226 6.34 -3.38 -13.01
C LEU A 226 7.78 -3.00 -12.66
N THR A 227 8.04 -2.81 -11.37
CA THR A 227 9.37 -2.58 -10.82
C THR A 227 9.93 -3.89 -10.28
N ARG A 228 11.11 -4.29 -10.73
CA ARG A 228 11.80 -5.48 -10.23
C ARG A 228 12.40 -5.15 -8.86
N THR A 229 11.84 -5.69 -7.79
CA THR A 229 12.33 -5.42 -6.41
C THR A 229 13.43 -6.37 -5.97
N SER A 230 13.40 -7.62 -6.44
CA SER A 230 14.47 -8.61 -6.25
C SER A 230 14.19 -9.83 -7.13
N SER A 231 15.22 -10.41 -7.73
CA SER A 231 15.15 -11.77 -8.28
C SER A 231 15.51 -12.74 -7.16
N GLU A 232 14.51 -13.20 -6.40
CA GLU A 232 14.72 -14.35 -5.51
C GLU A 232 14.66 -15.60 -6.38
N PHE A 233 15.82 -16.17 -6.72
CA PHE A 233 15.89 -17.46 -7.37
C PHE A 233 15.36 -18.53 -6.40
N HIS A 234 14.11 -18.95 -6.57
CA HIS A 234 13.65 -20.23 -6.02
C HIS A 234 14.15 -21.38 -6.89
N GLY A 235 15.46 -21.57 -6.84
CA GLY A 235 16.24 -22.63 -7.48
C GLY A 235 17.59 -22.72 -6.79
N ARG A 236 18.24 -23.89 -6.82
CA ARG A 236 19.57 -24.08 -6.21
C ARG A 236 20.51 -22.90 -6.56
N PRO A 237 21.37 -22.46 -5.62
CA PRO A 237 22.22 -21.27 -5.75
C PRO A 237 22.97 -21.24 -7.08
N GLU A 238 23.29 -20.03 -7.56
CA GLU A 238 24.04 -19.79 -8.81
C GLU A 238 25.08 -20.89 -9.06
N GLY A 239 24.85 -21.67 -10.13
CA GLY A 239 25.65 -22.85 -10.46
C GLY A 239 24.87 -24.14 -10.78
N GLY A 240 23.59 -24.22 -10.40
CA GLY A 240 22.71 -25.33 -10.79
C GLY A 240 23.13 -26.71 -10.24
N VAL A 241 22.52 -27.78 -10.77
CA VAL A 241 22.79 -29.20 -10.36
C VAL A 241 24.25 -29.58 -10.61
N LEU A 242 24.90 -28.95 -11.60
CA LEU A 242 26.31 -29.14 -11.92
C LEU A 242 27.22 -28.64 -10.81
N THR A 243 27.02 -27.43 -10.28
CA THR A 243 27.86 -26.94 -9.17
C THR A 243 27.68 -27.80 -7.93
N GLY A 244 26.48 -28.28 -7.61
CA GLY A 244 26.27 -29.23 -6.50
C GLY A 244 26.87 -30.62 -6.71
N ARG A 245 27.05 -31.08 -7.96
CA ARG A 245 27.75 -32.34 -8.29
C ARG A 245 29.27 -32.17 -8.40
N LEU A 246 29.73 -30.97 -8.70
CA LEU A 246 31.15 -30.59 -8.80
C LEU A 246 31.71 -30.10 -7.44
N GLU A 247 30.87 -29.69 -6.49
CA GLU A 247 31.27 -29.26 -5.13
C GLU A 247 32.08 -30.32 -4.35
N PRO A 248 31.80 -31.65 -4.48
CA PRO A 248 32.66 -32.69 -3.92
C PRO A 248 33.98 -32.87 -4.68
N LEU A 249 34.01 -32.53 -5.97
CA LEU A 249 35.16 -32.73 -6.87
C LEU A 249 36.13 -31.53 -6.85
N PHE A 250 35.65 -30.34 -6.48
CA PHE A 250 36.41 -29.10 -6.47
C PHE A 250 36.11 -28.28 -5.20
N PRO A 251 36.80 -28.57 -4.08
CA PRO A 251 36.52 -27.94 -2.78
C PRO A 251 36.75 -26.41 -2.73
N VAL A 252 37.37 -25.83 -3.76
CA VAL A 252 37.62 -24.39 -3.88
C VAL A 252 36.31 -23.57 -3.95
N PHE A 253 35.22 -24.14 -4.48
CA PHE A 253 33.93 -23.45 -4.58
C PHE A 253 33.27 -23.17 -3.22
N LYS A 254 33.67 -23.85 -2.14
CA LYS A 254 33.21 -23.53 -0.78
C LYS A 254 33.71 -22.17 -0.29
N ARG A 255 34.87 -21.69 -0.77
CA ARG A 255 35.47 -20.43 -0.30
C ARG A 255 34.78 -19.19 -0.88
N MET A 256 34.16 -19.29 -2.05
CA MET A 256 33.44 -18.15 -2.65
C MET A 256 32.12 -17.80 -1.92
N LYS A 257 31.52 -18.75 -1.17
CA LYS A 257 30.28 -18.50 -0.41
C LYS A 257 30.49 -17.65 0.86
N GLY A 258 31.74 -17.46 1.32
CA GLY A 258 32.04 -16.79 2.58
C GLY A 258 32.28 -15.27 2.48
N GLU A 259 32.44 -14.71 1.28
CA GLU A 259 32.85 -13.31 1.10
C GLU A 259 31.71 -12.32 0.83
N GLN A 260 30.46 -12.78 0.66
CA GLN A 260 29.31 -11.88 0.42
C GLN A 260 28.44 -11.59 1.66
N SER A 261 28.81 -12.10 2.83
CA SER A 261 28.10 -11.81 4.08
C SER A 261 29.08 -11.59 5.23
N GLN A 262 29.82 -10.49 5.14
CA GLN A 262 30.33 -9.79 6.33
C GLN A 262 29.92 -8.32 6.23
N GLU A 263 28.74 -8.06 6.80
CA GLU A 263 28.43 -6.77 7.40
C GLU A 263 29.57 -6.39 8.34
N THR A 264 30.07 -5.16 8.20
CA THR A 264 31.09 -4.58 9.05
C THR A 264 30.43 -4.13 10.36
N PRO A 265 30.79 -4.66 11.55
CA PRO A 265 30.34 -4.08 12.80
C PRO A 265 31.21 -2.86 13.15
N CYS A 266 30.57 -1.72 13.35
CA CYS A 266 31.14 -0.58 14.06
C CYS A 266 31.63 -1.01 15.45
N ARG A 267 32.90 -0.76 15.79
CA ARG A 267 33.36 -0.41 17.15
C ARG A 267 34.83 0.02 17.16
N SER A 268 35.06 1.32 16.98
CA SER A 268 36.29 1.98 17.42
C SER A 268 36.19 2.26 18.93
N LYS A 269 36.82 1.42 19.76
CA LYS A 269 37.19 1.81 21.12
C LYS A 269 38.56 2.44 21.07
N ILE A 270 38.56 3.76 21.27
CA ILE A 270 39.72 4.56 21.62
C ILE A 270 40.21 4.11 22.99
N LYS A 271 41.49 3.74 23.10
CA LYS A 271 42.27 3.89 24.33
C LYS A 271 43.57 4.61 23.97
N ILE A 272 43.63 5.85 24.42
CA ILE A 272 44.84 6.67 24.53
C ILE A 272 45.65 6.12 25.71
N GLY A 273 46.97 6.12 25.55
CA GLY A 273 47.94 5.55 26.49
C GLY A 273 48.07 6.28 27.83
N GLY A 274 48.91 5.69 28.68
CA GLY A 274 49.23 6.10 30.04
C GLY A 274 49.47 4.89 30.90
#